data_AF-A0AAV5VTB3-F1
#
_entry.id   AF-A0AAV5VTB3-F1
#
_cell.length_a   1.000
_cell.length_b   1.000
_cell.length_c   1.000
_cell.angle_alpha   90.00
_cell.angle_beta   90.00
_cell.angle_gamma   90.00
#
_symmetry.space_group_name_H-M   'P 1'
#
loop_
_entity.id
_entity.type
_entity.pdbx_description
1 polymer ?
#
loop_
_entity_poly.entity_id
_entity_poly.type
_entity_poly.pdbx_seq_one_letter_code
_entity_poly.pdbx_strand_id
1 'polypeptide(L)'
;CCRLLCSMRRCCEINGRSDPPLPIDATNEADYELVPATFGLLSVCTRAVVSGIFNFAESMFPEFVRFSRQEKWALAVRFHNRFIGLDGCYRAEKIFPDDMGKCMITYTSYVSADAADGFFDDCCGGKVNIEEAKKVMKSFISRLVPPIRHAMRRMDIDSVEFHALIVLTFWFADCMQMREGIAQVGEKYRQAVLSELQAHYRHELKQVDYASRIGELFMLIFLFDCNTDLKESSEIYRLLGVFEDNDFVYRL
;
A
#
# COMPACT_ATOMS: atom_id res chain seq x y z
N CYS A 1 16.30 -1.23 5.55
CA CYS A 1 15.55 -1.56 4.32
C CYS A 1 14.29 -0.70 4.15
N CYS A 2 13.37 -0.67 5.12
CA CYS A 2 12.14 0.15 5.01
C CYS A 2 12.44 1.63 4.74
N ARG A 3 13.37 2.27 5.48
CA ARG A 3 13.76 3.68 5.25
C ARG A 3 14.21 3.98 3.81
N LEU A 4 14.92 3.05 3.16
CA LEU A 4 15.37 3.22 1.77
C LEU A 4 14.18 3.17 0.81
N LEU A 5 13.25 2.24 1.01
CA LEU A 5 12.00 2.18 0.25
C LEU A 5 11.18 3.46 0.43
N CYS A 6 11.02 3.95 1.67
CA CYS A 6 10.33 5.21 1.97
C CYS A 6 10.98 6.40 1.25
N SER A 7 12.30 6.54 1.35
CA SER A 7 13.03 7.65 0.73
C SER A 7 12.96 7.60 -0.79
N MET A 8 13.12 6.41 -1.39
CA MET A 8 13.04 6.24 -2.83
C MET A 8 11.64 6.58 -3.35
N ARG A 9 10.58 6.07 -2.69
CA ARG A 9 9.20 6.41 -3.00
C ARG A 9 8.99 7.91 -2.94
N ARG A 10 9.27 8.54 -1.79
CA ARG A 10 9.12 9.99 -1.63
C ARG A 10 9.82 10.80 -2.71
N CYS A 11 11.09 10.49 -3.02
CA CYS A 11 11.81 11.20 -4.07
C CYS A 11 11.17 11.02 -5.45
N CYS A 12 10.78 9.80 -5.82
CA CYS A 12 10.11 9.54 -7.10
C CYS A 12 8.77 10.28 -7.21
N GLU A 13 7.99 10.29 -6.14
CA GLU A 13 6.67 10.90 -6.12
C GLU A 13 6.73 12.43 -6.16
N ILE A 14 7.63 13.05 -5.39
CA ILE A 14 7.83 14.51 -5.40
C ILE A 14 8.20 14.97 -6.80
N ASN A 15 9.15 14.29 -7.46
CA ASN A 15 9.57 14.62 -8.82
C ASN A 15 8.52 14.28 -9.88
N GLY A 16 7.53 13.45 -9.54
CA GLY A 16 6.41 13.10 -10.41
C GLY A 16 5.24 14.08 -10.36
N ARG A 17 5.29 15.09 -9.48
CA ARG A 17 4.26 16.13 -9.39
C ARG A 17 4.31 17.06 -10.60
N SER A 18 3.15 17.62 -10.97
CA SER A 18 3.07 18.66 -12.01
C SER A 18 3.83 19.94 -11.63
N ASP A 19 3.86 20.26 -10.34
CA ASP A 19 4.63 21.38 -9.77
C ASP A 19 5.44 20.87 -8.56
N PRO A 20 6.65 20.33 -8.78
CA PRO A 20 7.46 19.78 -7.70
C PRO A 20 8.06 20.91 -6.84
N PRO A 21 8.03 20.81 -5.49
CA PRO A 21 8.76 21.73 -4.63
C PRO A 21 10.28 21.68 -4.91
N LEU A 22 10.99 22.73 -4.50
CA LEU A 22 12.45 22.74 -4.61
C LEU A 22 13.04 21.55 -3.83
N PRO A 23 14.10 20.89 -4.33
CA PRO A 23 14.66 19.70 -3.68
C PRO A 23 15.07 19.89 -2.21
N ILE A 24 15.43 21.11 -1.80
CA ILE A 24 15.79 21.43 -0.42
C ILE A 24 14.58 21.40 0.52
N ASP A 25 13.42 21.82 0.03
CA ASP A 25 12.15 21.84 0.75
C ASP A 25 11.47 20.45 0.75
N ALA A 26 11.96 19.53 -0.11
CA ALA A 26 11.50 18.15 -0.22
C ALA A 26 12.22 17.16 0.72
N THR A 27 13.10 17.65 1.59
CA THR A 27 14.00 16.79 2.40
C THR A 27 13.33 16.18 3.62
N ASN A 28 12.38 16.87 4.27
CA ASN A 28 11.60 16.36 5.40
C ASN A 28 10.11 16.26 5.08
N GLU A 29 9.41 15.30 5.69
CA GLU A 29 7.96 15.13 5.51
C GLU A 29 7.14 16.33 6.02
N ALA A 30 7.70 17.14 6.93
CA ALA A 30 7.04 18.34 7.44
C ALA A 30 7.15 19.56 6.51
N ASP A 31 8.03 19.50 5.51
CA ASP A 31 8.44 20.68 4.74
C ASP A 31 7.75 20.79 3.37
N TYR A 32 6.96 19.78 2.98
CA TYR A 32 6.18 19.80 1.74
C TYR A 32 4.69 19.62 1.97
N GLU A 33 3.89 20.32 1.17
CA GLU A 33 2.43 20.18 1.18
C GLU A 33 2.02 18.81 0.62
N LEU A 34 1.07 18.17 1.29
CA LEU A 34 0.40 16.98 0.79
C LEU A 34 -0.68 17.38 -0.22
N VAL A 35 -0.63 16.75 -1.39
CA VAL A 35 -1.58 17.07 -2.47
C VAL A 35 -2.64 15.99 -2.63
N PRO A 36 -3.85 16.33 -3.11
CA PRO A 36 -4.76 15.34 -3.65
C PRO A 36 -4.07 14.45 -4.69
N ALA A 37 -4.30 13.14 -4.61
CA ALA A 37 -3.80 12.23 -5.63
C ALA A 37 -4.56 12.44 -6.95
N THR A 38 -3.83 12.31 -8.06
CA THR A 38 -4.39 12.24 -9.41
C THR A 38 -4.09 10.88 -10.04
N PHE A 39 -4.78 10.54 -11.11
CA PHE A 39 -4.59 9.30 -11.84
C PHE A 39 -3.18 9.20 -12.41
N GLY A 40 -2.69 10.24 -13.08
CA GLY A 40 -1.35 10.28 -13.65
C GLY A 40 -0.26 10.15 -12.57
N LEU A 41 -0.41 10.87 -11.45
CA LEU A 41 0.51 10.75 -10.32
C LEU A 41 0.50 9.30 -9.80
N LEU A 42 -0.67 8.73 -9.51
CA LEU A 42 -0.76 7.37 -8.99
C LEU A 42 -0.13 6.34 -9.94
N SER A 43 -0.27 6.52 -11.25
CA SER A 43 0.31 5.63 -12.26
C SER A 43 1.84 5.65 -12.23
N VAL A 44 2.45 6.84 -12.13
CA VAL A 44 3.91 6.99 -11.96
C VAL A 44 4.37 6.41 -10.62
N CYS A 45 3.67 6.73 -9.54
CA CYS A 45 4.02 6.31 -8.19
C CYS A 45 3.95 4.79 -8.04
N THR A 46 2.93 4.17 -8.62
CA THR A 46 2.73 2.71 -8.61
C THR A 46 3.92 1.99 -9.24
N ARG A 47 4.41 2.46 -10.39
CA ARG A 47 5.63 1.91 -11.03
C ARG A 47 6.84 2.03 -10.10
N ALA A 48 7.05 3.19 -9.50
CA ALA A 48 8.15 3.43 -8.58
C ALA A 48 8.07 2.52 -7.34
N VAL A 49 6.88 2.35 -6.76
CA VAL A 49 6.69 1.46 -5.60
C VAL A 49 6.97 0.01 -5.98
N VAL A 50 6.43 -0.49 -7.09
CA VAL A 50 6.65 -1.87 -7.55
C VAL A 50 8.14 -2.13 -7.82
N SER A 51 8.85 -1.19 -8.45
CA SER A 51 10.31 -1.27 -8.59
C SER A 51 11.02 -1.31 -7.23
N GLY A 52 10.58 -0.49 -6.28
CA GLY A 52 11.10 -0.45 -4.92
C GLY A 52 10.88 -1.75 -4.15
N ILE A 53 9.75 -2.41 -4.37
CA ILE A 53 9.42 -3.70 -3.74
C ILE A 53 10.43 -4.78 -4.15
N PHE A 54 10.91 -4.80 -5.40
CA PHE A 54 11.96 -5.74 -5.79
C PHE A 54 13.26 -5.49 -5.03
N ASN A 55 13.71 -4.23 -4.95
CA ASN A 55 14.92 -3.87 -4.20
C ASN A 55 14.78 -4.18 -2.70
N PHE A 56 13.60 -3.90 -2.14
CA PHE A 56 13.27 -4.25 -0.76
C PHE A 56 13.33 -5.76 -0.54
N ALA A 57 12.69 -6.54 -1.40
CA ALA A 57 12.62 -8.00 -1.28
C ALA A 57 14.00 -8.65 -1.43
N GLU A 58 14.82 -8.20 -2.38
CA GLU A 58 16.19 -8.71 -2.54
C GLU A 58 17.08 -8.38 -1.35
N SER A 59 16.88 -7.22 -0.72
CA SER A 59 17.62 -6.83 0.48
C SER A 59 17.13 -7.52 1.76
N MET A 60 15.84 -7.85 1.86
CA MET A 60 15.25 -8.45 3.05
C MET A 60 15.26 -9.98 3.04
N PHE A 61 15.17 -10.57 1.84
CA PHE A 61 14.99 -12.01 1.65
C PHE A 61 16.03 -12.51 0.66
N PRO A 62 17.22 -12.97 1.12
CA PRO A 62 18.29 -13.41 0.24
C PRO A 62 17.87 -14.50 -0.77
N GLU A 63 16.92 -15.35 -0.39
CA GLU A 63 16.37 -16.40 -1.25
C GLU A 63 15.59 -15.85 -2.45
N PHE A 64 15.04 -14.63 -2.34
CA PHE A 64 14.23 -14.00 -3.37
C PHE A 64 15.00 -13.83 -4.68
N VAL A 65 16.31 -13.56 -4.63
CA VAL A 65 17.18 -13.43 -5.81
C VAL A 65 17.10 -14.66 -6.73
N ARG A 66 16.91 -15.85 -6.14
CA ARG A 66 16.89 -17.14 -6.85
C ARG A 66 15.52 -17.48 -7.45
N PHE A 67 14.47 -16.73 -7.15
CA PHE A 67 13.15 -16.97 -7.69
C PHE A 67 13.07 -16.57 -9.17
N SER A 68 12.22 -17.27 -9.91
CA SER A 68 11.93 -16.93 -11.30
C SER A 68 11.28 -15.54 -11.41
N ARG A 69 11.35 -14.94 -12.60
CA ARG A 69 10.75 -13.63 -12.87
C ARG A 69 9.24 -13.61 -12.54
N GLN A 70 8.52 -14.69 -12.86
CA GLN A 70 7.09 -14.80 -12.61
C GLN A 70 6.77 -14.90 -11.11
N GLU A 71 7.55 -15.69 -10.37
CA GLU A 71 7.41 -15.81 -8.91
C GLU A 71 7.70 -14.46 -8.21
N LYS A 72 8.79 -13.79 -8.60
CA LYS A 72 9.13 -12.44 -8.09
C LYS A 72 8.00 -11.44 -8.36
N TRP A 73 7.50 -11.41 -9.60
CA TRP A 73 6.41 -10.53 -10.00
C TRP A 73 5.13 -10.78 -9.20
N ALA A 74 4.70 -12.04 -9.10
CA ALA A 74 3.49 -12.40 -8.37
C ALA A 74 3.55 -11.99 -6.88
N LEU A 75 4.69 -12.19 -6.22
CA LEU A 75 4.91 -11.75 -4.84
C LEU A 75 4.86 -10.22 -4.72
N ALA A 76 5.58 -9.50 -5.59
CA ALA A 76 5.67 -8.05 -5.53
C ALA A 76 4.32 -7.36 -5.73
N VAL A 77 3.52 -7.79 -6.71
CA VAL A 77 2.21 -7.20 -7.02
C VAL A 77 1.21 -7.43 -5.90
N ARG A 78 1.16 -8.65 -5.33
CA ARG A 78 0.24 -8.92 -4.22
C ARG A 78 0.64 -8.19 -2.95
N PHE A 79 1.94 -8.10 -2.69
CA PHE A 79 2.44 -7.29 -1.59
C PHE A 79 2.05 -5.83 -1.79
N HIS A 80 2.28 -5.26 -2.98
CA HIS A 80 1.90 -3.89 -3.33
C HIS A 80 0.43 -3.58 -2.99
N ASN A 81 -0.50 -4.42 -3.44
CA ASN A 81 -1.94 -4.17 -3.30
C ASN A 81 -2.39 -4.06 -1.83
N ARG A 82 -1.77 -4.85 -0.92
CA ARG A 82 -2.04 -4.76 0.52
C ARG A 82 -1.23 -3.65 1.19
N PHE A 83 0.04 -3.54 0.79
CA PHE A 83 1.01 -2.64 1.41
C PHE A 83 0.63 -1.18 1.26
N ILE A 84 0.16 -0.73 0.09
CA ILE A 84 -0.24 0.67 -0.12
C ILE A 84 -1.35 1.07 0.85
N GLY A 85 -2.39 0.24 1.02
CA GLY A 85 -3.47 0.50 1.97
C GLY A 85 -2.97 0.50 3.42
N LEU A 86 -2.19 -0.52 3.79
CA LEU A 86 -1.66 -0.67 5.15
C LEU A 86 -0.75 0.51 5.56
N ASP A 87 0.27 0.80 4.75
CA ASP A 87 1.21 1.92 4.94
C ASP A 87 0.48 3.26 4.92
N GLY A 88 -0.46 3.40 3.99
CA GLY A 88 -1.29 4.58 3.83
C GLY A 88 -2.10 4.91 5.06
N CYS A 89 -2.85 3.93 5.58
CA CYS A 89 -3.68 4.10 6.76
C CYS A 89 -2.83 4.34 8.02
N TYR A 90 -1.73 3.60 8.19
CA TYR A 90 -0.84 3.77 9.33
C TYR A 90 -0.24 5.19 9.39
N ARG A 91 0.18 5.74 8.24
CA ARG A 91 0.69 7.12 8.16
C ARG A 91 -0.42 8.15 8.34
N ALA A 92 -1.60 7.87 7.80
CA ALA A 92 -2.75 8.76 7.91
C ALA A 92 -3.24 8.95 9.37
N GLU A 93 -2.99 8.00 10.28
CA GLU A 93 -3.28 8.20 11.71
C GLU A 93 -2.53 9.38 12.33
N LYS A 94 -1.31 9.66 11.84
CA LYS A 94 -0.49 10.79 12.31
C LYS A 94 -0.77 12.07 11.55
N ILE A 95 -1.02 11.96 10.25
CA ILE A 95 -1.16 13.10 9.33
C ILE A 95 -2.60 13.67 9.36
N PHE A 96 -3.59 12.81 9.46
CA PHE A 96 -5.02 13.14 9.45
C PHE A 96 -5.72 12.51 10.67
N PRO A 97 -5.35 12.88 11.91
CA PRO A 97 -5.93 12.29 13.11
C PRO A 97 -7.43 12.59 13.22
N ASP A 98 -7.88 13.76 12.77
CA ASP A 98 -9.27 14.21 12.91
C ASP A 98 -10.11 14.01 11.65
N ASP A 99 -9.51 13.51 10.56
CA ASP A 99 -10.17 13.32 9.27
C ASP A 99 -10.07 11.85 8.81
N MET A 100 -11.11 11.09 9.16
CA MET A 100 -11.31 9.69 8.77
C MET A 100 -11.65 9.50 7.30
N GLY A 101 -12.02 10.58 6.59
CA GLY A 101 -12.33 10.55 5.16
C GLY A 101 -11.08 10.61 4.28
N LYS A 102 -9.92 10.92 4.86
CA LYS A 102 -8.63 10.98 4.16
C LYS A 102 -7.81 9.72 4.38
N CYS A 103 -7.04 9.32 3.38
CA CYS A 103 -6.00 8.30 3.53
C CYS A 103 -4.81 8.64 2.64
N MET A 104 -3.61 8.34 3.11
CA MET A 104 -2.42 8.46 2.28
C MET A 104 -2.44 7.34 1.23
N ILE A 105 -2.33 7.67 -0.05
CA ILE A 105 -2.18 6.68 -1.12
C ILE A 105 -0.73 6.60 -1.61
N THR A 106 0.04 7.66 -1.37
CA THR A 106 1.49 7.71 -1.63
C THR A 106 2.24 8.34 -0.44
N TYR A 107 3.56 8.53 -0.52
CA TYR A 107 4.32 9.35 0.43
C TYR A 107 3.88 10.81 0.47
N THR A 108 3.37 11.32 -0.63
CA THR A 108 3.24 12.76 -0.86
C THR A 108 1.82 13.18 -1.27
N SER A 109 0.89 12.22 -1.36
CA SER A 109 -0.49 12.48 -1.74
C SER A 109 -1.50 11.65 -0.97
N TYR A 110 -2.72 12.17 -0.91
CA TYR A 110 -3.85 11.57 -0.21
C TYR A 110 -5.07 11.42 -1.12
N VAL A 111 -5.98 10.54 -0.73
CA VAL A 111 -7.32 10.40 -1.33
C VAL A 111 -8.39 10.80 -0.32
N SER A 112 -9.48 11.37 -0.81
CA SER A 112 -10.71 11.64 -0.06
C SER A 112 -11.89 11.78 -1.02
N ALA A 113 -13.11 11.68 -0.50
CA ALA A 113 -14.32 11.87 -1.30
C ALA A 113 -14.39 13.27 -1.94
N ASP A 114 -13.84 14.28 -1.26
CA ASP A 114 -13.79 15.67 -1.76
C ASP A 114 -12.71 15.84 -2.84
N ALA A 115 -11.57 15.15 -2.67
CA ALA A 115 -10.49 15.14 -3.66
C ALA A 115 -10.81 14.35 -4.94
N ALA A 116 -11.84 13.48 -4.91
CA ALA A 116 -12.21 12.64 -6.04
C ALA A 116 -12.60 13.46 -7.29
N ASP A 117 -13.10 14.67 -7.09
CA ASP A 117 -13.52 15.56 -8.17
C ASP A 117 -12.35 16.03 -9.05
N GLY A 118 -11.11 16.02 -8.55
CA GLY A 118 -9.91 16.36 -9.32
C GLY A 118 -9.06 15.16 -9.75
N PHE A 119 -9.46 13.93 -9.38
CA PHE A 119 -8.60 12.76 -9.53
C PHE A 119 -8.26 12.42 -11.00
N PHE A 120 -9.21 12.64 -11.92
CA PHE A 120 -9.06 12.30 -13.35
C PHE A 120 -8.71 13.50 -14.23
N ASP A 121 -8.34 14.64 -13.65
CA ASP A 121 -8.09 15.87 -14.42
C ASP A 121 -6.82 15.77 -15.30
N ASP A 122 -5.92 14.82 -15.00
CA ASP A 122 -4.72 14.51 -15.78
C ASP A 122 -4.86 13.27 -16.68
N CYS A 123 -6.08 12.70 -16.83
CA CYS A 123 -6.34 11.61 -17.76
C CYS A 123 -6.34 12.10 -19.22
N CYS A 124 -5.39 11.60 -20.02
CA CYS A 124 -5.21 12.01 -21.42
C CYS A 124 -6.05 11.20 -22.44
N GLY A 125 -7.27 10.79 -22.11
CA GLY A 125 -8.12 9.96 -22.98
C GLY A 125 -9.22 10.76 -23.70
N GLY A 126 -9.30 10.67 -25.03
CA GLY A 126 -10.27 11.43 -25.84
C GLY A 126 -11.73 10.96 -25.76
N LYS A 127 -12.03 9.86 -25.04
CA LYS A 127 -13.39 9.29 -24.87
C LYS A 127 -13.70 8.88 -23.43
N VAL A 128 -13.10 9.55 -22.44
CA VAL A 128 -13.31 9.21 -21.02
C VAL A 128 -14.67 9.74 -20.55
N ASN A 129 -15.50 8.90 -19.93
CA ASN A 129 -16.68 9.36 -19.19
C ASN A 129 -16.25 9.81 -17.78
N ILE A 130 -15.64 11.00 -17.72
CA ILE A 130 -15.01 11.54 -16.50
C ILE A 130 -16.01 11.69 -15.35
N GLU A 131 -17.21 12.19 -15.64
CA GLU A 131 -18.24 12.42 -14.60
C GLU A 131 -18.66 11.11 -13.91
N GLU A 132 -18.83 10.04 -14.68
CA GLU A 132 -19.18 8.75 -14.09
C GLU A 132 -17.98 8.14 -13.35
N ALA A 133 -16.76 8.29 -13.86
CA ALA A 133 -15.55 7.85 -13.18
C ALA A 133 -15.38 8.55 -11.83
N LYS A 134 -15.63 9.87 -11.75
CA LYS A 134 -15.60 10.67 -10.51
C LYS A 134 -16.61 10.14 -9.49
N LYS A 135 -17.84 9.84 -9.90
CA LYS A 135 -18.87 9.26 -9.01
C LYS A 135 -18.47 7.89 -8.47
N VAL A 136 -17.96 7.01 -9.34
CA VAL A 136 -17.48 5.68 -8.94
C VAL A 136 -16.36 5.80 -7.92
N MET A 137 -15.36 6.65 -8.19
CA MET A 137 -14.23 6.89 -7.28
C MET A 137 -14.69 7.46 -5.92
N LYS A 138 -15.58 8.46 -5.94
CA LYS A 138 -16.13 9.08 -4.73
C LYS A 138 -16.89 8.07 -3.88
N SER A 139 -17.73 7.24 -4.50
CA SER A 139 -18.46 6.16 -3.84
C SER A 139 -17.51 5.13 -3.24
N PHE A 140 -16.51 4.70 -4.00
CA PHE A 140 -15.49 3.75 -3.56
C PHE A 140 -14.72 4.27 -2.34
N ILE A 141 -14.18 5.50 -2.41
CA ILE A 141 -13.44 6.11 -1.31
C ILE A 141 -14.32 6.27 -0.07
N SER A 142 -15.54 6.80 -0.22
CA SER A 142 -16.46 7.04 0.90
C SER A 142 -16.84 5.76 1.63
N ARG A 143 -16.93 4.65 0.90
CA ARG A 143 -17.23 3.32 1.45
C ARG A 143 -16.01 2.66 2.08
N LEU A 144 -14.84 2.79 1.47
CA LEU A 144 -13.64 2.05 1.85
C LEU A 144 -12.84 2.73 2.96
N VAL A 145 -12.58 4.03 2.83
CA VAL A 145 -11.56 4.72 3.64
C VAL A 145 -11.94 4.83 5.11
N PRO A 146 -13.13 5.34 5.50
CA PRO A 146 -13.44 5.53 6.92
C PRO A 146 -13.44 4.23 7.75
N PRO A 147 -14.05 3.10 7.30
CA PRO A 147 -14.02 1.85 8.05
C PRO A 147 -12.60 1.32 8.28
N ILE A 148 -11.73 1.38 7.26
CA ILE A 148 -10.35 0.91 7.37
C ILE A 148 -9.52 1.82 8.28
N ARG A 149 -9.69 3.14 8.17
CA ARG A 149 -9.05 4.11 9.08
C ARG A 149 -9.47 3.88 10.54
N HIS A 150 -10.77 3.65 10.79
CA HIS A 150 -11.24 3.29 12.13
C HIS A 150 -10.67 1.97 12.64
N ALA A 151 -10.54 0.95 11.78
CA ALA A 151 -9.90 -0.31 12.16
C ALA A 151 -8.42 -0.10 12.50
N MET A 152 -7.67 0.63 11.68
CA MET A 152 -6.26 0.96 11.93
C MET A 152 -6.09 1.71 13.26
N ARG A 153 -6.91 2.74 13.53
CA ARG A 153 -6.89 3.46 14.80
C ARG A 153 -7.15 2.56 16.00
N ARG A 154 -8.17 1.72 15.92
CA ARG A 154 -8.53 0.80 17.00
C ARG A 154 -7.45 -0.24 17.27
N MET A 155 -6.71 -0.63 16.25
CA MET A 155 -5.60 -1.56 16.40
C MET A 155 -4.46 -0.92 17.17
N ASP A 156 -4.29 0.40 17.16
CA ASP A 156 -3.22 1.11 17.89
C ASP A 156 -1.85 0.44 17.71
N ILE A 157 -1.47 0.28 16.45
CA ILE A 157 -0.31 -0.53 16.06
C ILE A 157 0.96 0.24 16.38
N ASP A 158 1.87 -0.38 17.11
CA ASP A 158 3.16 0.22 17.39
C ASP A 158 4.14 0.03 16.21
N SER A 159 5.33 0.62 16.34
CA SER A 159 6.33 0.50 15.27
C SER A 159 6.82 -0.93 15.05
N VAL A 160 6.97 -1.76 16.09
CA VAL A 160 7.45 -3.14 15.99
C VAL A 160 6.41 -4.00 15.27
N GLU A 161 5.15 -3.89 15.66
CA GLU A 161 4.01 -4.55 15.03
C GLU A 161 3.86 -4.12 13.57
N PHE A 162 4.03 -2.84 13.25
CA PHE A 162 3.98 -2.36 11.87
C PHE A 162 5.08 -2.99 10.99
N HIS A 163 6.32 -3.09 11.49
CA HIS A 163 7.40 -3.77 10.75
C HIS A 163 7.12 -5.27 10.59
N ALA A 164 6.58 -5.92 11.61
CA ALA A 164 6.16 -7.32 11.53
C ALA A 164 5.08 -7.51 10.47
N LEU A 165 4.06 -6.65 10.45
CA LEU A 165 2.99 -6.67 9.45
C LEU A 165 3.51 -6.53 8.02
N ILE A 166 4.52 -5.70 7.77
CA ILE A 166 5.14 -5.59 6.43
C ILE A 166 5.67 -6.96 5.98
N VAL A 167 6.42 -7.66 6.85
CA VAL A 167 7.00 -8.97 6.51
C VAL A 167 5.92 -10.04 6.37
N LEU A 168 4.95 -10.08 7.29
CA LEU A 168 3.82 -11.01 7.24
C LEU A 168 2.97 -10.78 5.99
N THR A 169 2.73 -9.53 5.60
CA THR A 169 1.98 -9.17 4.38
C THR A 169 2.71 -9.63 3.12
N PHE A 170 4.04 -9.50 3.07
CA PHE A 170 4.85 -9.98 1.94
C PHE A 170 4.75 -11.50 1.78
N TRP A 171 4.83 -12.24 2.89
CA TRP A 171 4.76 -13.70 2.92
C TRP A 171 3.35 -14.24 3.17
N PHE A 172 2.32 -13.43 2.93
CA PHE A 172 0.94 -13.84 3.09
C PHE A 172 0.53 -14.74 1.90
N ALA A 173 0.77 -16.05 2.10
CA ALA A 173 0.83 -17.05 1.04
C ALA A 173 -0.50 -17.76 0.74
N ASP A 174 -1.55 -17.52 1.54
CA ASP A 174 -2.79 -18.33 1.58
C ASP A 174 -3.59 -18.40 0.26
N CYS A 175 -3.16 -17.70 -0.79
CA CYS A 175 -3.86 -17.69 -2.08
C CYS A 175 -2.97 -17.96 -3.30
N MET A 176 -1.78 -18.56 -3.14
CA MET A 176 -0.91 -18.87 -4.27
C MET A 176 -0.70 -20.38 -4.41
N GLN A 177 -0.82 -20.87 -5.65
CA GLN A 177 -0.10 -22.07 -6.07
C GLN A 177 1.39 -21.73 -6.18
N MET A 178 2.04 -21.50 -5.03
CA MET A 178 3.49 -21.35 -5.01
C MET A 178 4.13 -22.72 -5.10
N ARG A 179 5.29 -22.77 -5.74
CA ARG A 179 6.20 -23.92 -5.61
C ARG A 179 6.55 -24.09 -4.13
N GLU A 180 6.61 -25.34 -3.68
CA GLU A 180 6.86 -25.71 -2.29
C GLU A 180 8.07 -24.99 -1.68
N GLY A 181 9.17 -24.85 -2.43
CA GLY A 181 10.36 -24.14 -1.96
C GLY A 181 10.13 -22.67 -1.61
N ILE A 182 9.20 -21.97 -2.26
CA ILE A 182 8.85 -20.58 -1.88
C ILE A 182 7.99 -20.57 -0.62
N ALA A 183 7.02 -21.50 -0.53
CA ALA A 183 6.18 -21.63 0.66
C ALA A 183 7.02 -21.91 1.92
N GLN A 184 8.04 -22.76 1.81
CA GLN A 184 8.99 -23.05 2.90
C GLN A 184 9.80 -21.80 3.31
N VAL A 185 10.24 -20.99 2.35
CA VAL A 185 10.93 -19.72 2.65
C VAL A 185 9.98 -18.76 3.37
N GLY A 186 8.74 -18.62 2.89
CA GLY A 186 7.73 -17.77 3.54
C GLY A 186 7.40 -18.23 4.96
N GLU A 187 7.22 -19.53 5.18
CA GLU A 187 7.00 -20.10 6.52
C GLU A 187 8.16 -19.78 7.47
N LYS A 188 9.42 -19.93 7.03
CA LYS A 188 10.60 -19.57 7.80
C LYS A 188 10.55 -18.12 8.29
N TYR A 189 10.25 -17.16 7.41
CA TYR A 189 10.16 -15.75 7.81
C TYR A 189 8.95 -15.46 8.70
N ARG A 190 7.79 -16.10 8.44
CA ARG A 190 6.62 -15.98 9.31
C ARG A 190 6.91 -16.49 10.72
N GLN A 191 7.54 -17.65 10.86
CA GLN A 191 7.94 -18.20 12.17
C GLN A 191 8.91 -17.29 12.93
N ALA A 192 9.90 -16.75 12.22
CA ALA A 192 10.84 -15.80 12.81
C ALA A 192 10.12 -14.54 13.33
N VAL A 193 9.28 -13.92 12.51
CA VAL A 193 8.52 -12.73 12.90
C VAL A 193 7.56 -13.02 14.05
N LEU A 194 6.86 -14.16 14.04
CA LEU A 194 5.99 -14.55 15.14
C LEU A 194 6.77 -14.76 16.44
N SER A 195 7.98 -15.32 16.38
CA SER A 195 8.84 -15.48 17.55
C SER A 195 9.28 -14.13 18.12
N GLU A 196 9.67 -13.18 17.26
CA GLU A 196 10.03 -11.82 17.67
C GLU A 196 8.83 -11.05 18.25
N LEU A 197 7.64 -11.16 17.64
CA LEU A 197 6.42 -10.58 18.19
C LEU A 197 6.10 -11.15 19.58
N GLN A 198 6.24 -12.47 19.77
CA GLN A 198 6.05 -13.08 21.09
C GLN A 198 7.04 -12.55 22.12
N ALA A 199 8.29 -12.35 21.74
CA ALA A 199 9.30 -11.76 22.60
C ALA A 199 8.96 -10.31 22.95
N HIS A 200 8.55 -9.49 21.98
CA HIS A 200 8.07 -8.11 22.16
C HIS A 200 6.94 -8.03 23.19
N TYR A 201 5.88 -8.82 22.99
CA TYR A 201 4.73 -8.81 23.90
C TYR A 201 5.10 -9.27 25.32
N ARG A 202 5.89 -10.33 25.45
CA ARG A 202 6.26 -10.90 26.77
C ARG A 202 7.24 -10.01 27.53
N HIS A 203 8.27 -9.50 26.85
CA HIS A 203 9.40 -8.86 27.51
C HIS A 203 9.24 -7.35 27.60
N GLU A 204 8.73 -6.69 26.56
CA GLU A 204 8.59 -5.23 26.52
C GLU A 204 7.22 -4.81 27.06
N LEU A 205 6.14 -5.40 26.55
CA LEU A 205 4.77 -5.01 26.90
C LEU A 205 4.20 -5.75 28.13
N LYS A 206 4.91 -6.76 28.64
CA LYS A 206 4.52 -7.60 29.79
C LYS A 206 3.13 -8.23 29.63
N GLN A 207 2.73 -8.52 28.39
CA GLN A 207 1.43 -9.10 28.06
C GLN A 207 1.50 -10.63 28.14
N VAL A 208 0.59 -11.22 28.92
CA VAL A 208 0.54 -12.68 29.15
C VAL A 208 -0.22 -13.40 28.03
N ASP A 209 -1.31 -12.81 27.55
CA ASP A 209 -2.10 -13.32 26.42
C ASP A 209 -1.88 -12.46 25.18
N TYR A 210 -0.91 -12.85 24.37
CA TYR A 210 -0.58 -12.20 23.10
C TYR A 210 -1.15 -12.94 21.89
N ALA A 211 -1.79 -14.10 22.08
CA ALA A 211 -2.33 -14.89 20.98
C ALA A 211 -3.47 -14.15 20.28
N SER A 212 -4.38 -13.56 21.06
CA SER A 212 -5.47 -12.72 20.52
C SER A 212 -4.92 -11.52 19.73
N ARG A 213 -3.86 -10.88 20.24
CA ARG A 213 -3.23 -9.73 19.56
C ARG A 213 -2.60 -10.13 18.23
N ILE A 214 -1.89 -11.25 18.17
CA ILE A 214 -1.38 -11.81 16.91
C ILE A 214 -2.53 -12.10 15.94
N GLY A 215 -3.64 -12.66 16.44
CA GLY A 215 -4.85 -12.89 15.64
C GLY A 215 -5.42 -11.60 15.03
N GLU A 216 -5.49 -10.52 15.82
CA GLU A 216 -5.90 -9.20 15.36
C GLU A 216 -5.00 -8.66 14.24
N LEU A 217 -3.68 -8.83 14.35
CA LEU A 217 -2.73 -8.44 13.29
C LEU A 217 -2.99 -9.20 11.99
N PHE A 218 -3.29 -10.50 12.04
CA PHE A 218 -3.66 -11.27 10.83
C PHE A 218 -4.99 -10.81 10.24
N MET A 219 -5.99 -10.52 11.08
CA MET A 219 -7.27 -9.97 10.62
C MET A 219 -7.09 -8.64 9.90
N LEU A 220 -6.13 -7.83 10.33
CA LEU A 220 -5.80 -6.59 9.64
C LEU A 220 -5.20 -6.82 8.26
N ILE A 221 -4.32 -7.83 8.09
CA ILE A 221 -3.80 -8.19 6.75
C ILE A 221 -4.94 -8.56 5.81
N PHE A 222 -5.93 -9.32 6.29
CA PHE A 222 -7.13 -9.66 5.52
C PHE A 222 -7.98 -8.45 5.19
N LEU A 223 -8.10 -7.48 6.09
CA LEU A 223 -8.84 -6.23 5.83
C LEU A 223 -8.26 -5.46 4.64
N PHE A 224 -6.94 -5.52 4.45
CA PHE A 224 -6.26 -4.91 3.32
C PHE A 224 -6.20 -5.78 2.06
N ASP A 225 -6.82 -6.97 2.06
CA ASP A 225 -6.93 -7.80 0.87
C ASP A 225 -8.09 -7.35 -0.04
N CYS A 226 -8.00 -6.12 -0.54
CA CYS A 226 -8.99 -5.51 -1.43
C CYS A 226 -8.82 -5.91 -2.90
N ASN A 227 -8.14 -7.03 -3.19
CA ASN A 227 -7.78 -7.43 -4.56
C ASN A 227 -9.02 -7.57 -5.46
N THR A 228 -10.12 -8.10 -4.93
CA THR A 228 -11.37 -8.24 -5.69
C THR A 228 -11.99 -6.87 -6.00
N ASP A 229 -12.14 -6.02 -4.98
CA ASP A 229 -12.72 -4.67 -5.13
C ASP A 229 -11.89 -3.79 -6.08
N LEU A 230 -10.56 -3.88 -6.01
CA LEU A 230 -9.65 -3.16 -6.89
C LEU A 230 -9.78 -3.63 -8.34
N LYS A 231 -9.87 -4.95 -8.58
CA LYS A 231 -10.07 -5.49 -9.94
C LYS A 231 -11.41 -5.07 -10.52
N GLU A 232 -12.48 -5.16 -9.75
CA GLU A 232 -13.81 -4.72 -10.17
C GLU A 232 -13.81 -3.23 -10.51
N SER A 233 -13.18 -2.40 -9.68
CA SER A 233 -13.05 -0.96 -9.92
C SER A 233 -12.22 -0.68 -11.18
N SER A 234 -11.11 -1.40 -11.38
CA SER A 234 -10.28 -1.29 -12.57
C SER A 234 -11.01 -1.66 -13.86
N GLU A 235 -11.85 -2.70 -13.85
CA GLU A 235 -12.70 -3.03 -15.00
C GLU A 235 -13.73 -1.94 -15.30
N ILE A 236 -14.36 -1.37 -14.27
CA ILE A 236 -15.29 -0.25 -14.44
C ILE A 236 -14.56 0.93 -15.10
N TYR A 237 -13.38 1.31 -14.59
CA TYR A 237 -12.60 2.39 -15.16
C TYR A 237 -12.15 2.11 -16.61
N ARG A 238 -11.82 0.87 -16.95
CA ARG A 238 -11.55 0.48 -18.34
C ARG A 238 -12.78 0.66 -19.23
N LEU A 239 -13.95 0.22 -18.78
CA LEU A 239 -15.21 0.40 -19.52
C LEU A 239 -15.58 1.87 -19.70
N LEU A 240 -15.21 2.73 -18.76
CA LEU A 240 -15.37 4.19 -18.83
C LEU A 240 -14.29 4.89 -19.68
N GLY A 241 -13.33 4.13 -20.23
CA GLY A 241 -12.27 4.63 -21.09
C GLY A 241 -11.10 5.31 -20.34
N VAL A 242 -11.03 5.17 -19.02
CA VAL A 242 -9.95 5.73 -18.19
C VAL A 242 -8.63 4.98 -18.43
N PHE A 243 -8.68 3.65 -18.49
CA PHE A 243 -7.53 2.81 -18.79
C PHE A 243 -7.47 2.45 -20.28
N GLU A 244 -6.28 2.49 -20.84
CA GLU A 244 -5.97 1.77 -22.08
C GLU A 244 -5.60 0.32 -21.75
N ASP A 245 -5.84 -0.62 -22.67
CA ASP A 245 -5.53 -2.06 -22.48
C ASP A 245 -4.04 -2.33 -22.19
N ASN A 246 -3.16 -1.37 -22.49
CA ASN A 246 -1.72 -1.41 -22.25
C ASN A 246 -1.27 -0.69 -20.97
N ASP A 247 -2.17 -0.09 -20.20
CA ASP A 247 -1.82 0.59 -18.96
C ASP A 247 -1.22 -0.40 -17.95
N PHE A 248 -0.10 -0.01 -17.34
CA PHE A 248 0.58 -0.83 -16.34
C PHE A 248 -0.26 -0.99 -15.07
N VAL A 249 -0.96 0.06 -14.64
CA VAL A 249 -1.78 0.02 -13.42
C VAL A 249 -2.94 -0.95 -13.60
N TYR A 250 -3.53 -1.00 -14.80
CA TYR A 250 -4.59 -1.93 -15.12
C TYR A 250 -4.11 -3.39 -15.17
N ARG A 251 -2.84 -3.63 -15.50
CA ARG A 251 -2.24 -4.98 -15.64
C ARG A 251 -1.65 -5.57 -14.36
N LEU A 252 -1.66 -4.81 -13.25
CA LEU A 252 -1.27 -5.28 -11.92
C LEU A 252 -2.34 -6.22 -11.35
#